data_AF-A0A838QXT2-F1
#
_entry.id   AF-A0A838QXT2-F1
#
_cell.length_a   1.000
_cell.length_b   1.000
_cell.length_c   1.000
_cell.angle_alpha   90.00
_cell.angle_beta   90.00
_cell.angle_gamma   90.00
#
_symmetry.space_group_name_H-M   'P 1'
#
loop_
_entity.id
_entity.type
_entity.pdbx_description
1 polymer ?
#
loop_
_entity_poly.entity_id
_entity_poly.type
_entity_poly.pdbx_seq_one_letter_code
_entity_poly.pdbx_strand_id
1 'polypeptide(L)'
;MAERPVNKLLLVGWDAADWEVIQPLLDRGELPTLRRLIENGASGPLASLEPMLSPMLWTSIATGKHPHKHGIHGFTEARPDGRGIRAAASTSRTTKAIWNILSQNNLRTSAVGWYASHPAEPIRGVCVSNHYTVAPQPGVPWQMATGTVFPEELSATLAGLRLRPEEVRLQELQAFIPNAARMIPNRTIGC
;
A
#
# COMPACT_ATOMS: atom_id res chain seq x y z
N MET A 1 -8.00 -5.17 31.31
CA MET A 1 -7.33 -5.10 29.99
C MET A 1 -5.84 -5.20 30.24
N ALA A 2 -5.13 -6.12 29.58
CA ALA A 2 -3.69 -6.24 29.71
C ALA A 2 -3.01 -4.91 29.32
N GLU A 3 -1.95 -4.55 30.05
CA GLU A 3 -1.15 -3.36 29.78
C GLU A 3 -0.55 -3.47 28.37
N ARG A 4 -0.71 -2.42 27.56
CA ARG A 4 -0.20 -2.43 26.18
C ARG A 4 1.24 -1.98 26.18
N PRO A 5 2.17 -2.79 25.65
CA PRO A 5 3.59 -2.41 25.60
C PRO A 5 3.87 -1.22 24.66
N VAL A 6 2.95 -0.93 23.72
CA VAL A 6 3.09 0.18 22.77
C VAL A 6 1.78 0.92 22.55
N ASN A 7 1.86 2.26 22.44
CA ASN A 7 0.71 3.13 22.22
C ASN A 7 0.33 3.26 20.74
N LYS A 8 1.28 3.02 19.82
CA LYS A 8 1.08 3.15 18.37
C LYS A 8 1.90 2.09 17.63
N LEU A 9 1.36 1.58 16.54
CA LEU A 9 2.00 0.62 15.63
C LEU A 9 1.90 1.16 14.20
N LEU A 10 3.01 1.09 13.46
CA LEU A 10 3.06 1.36 12.03
C LEU A 10 3.55 0.11 11.30
N LEU A 11 2.78 -0.35 10.33
CA LEU A 11 3.17 -1.40 9.40
C LEU A 11 3.35 -0.79 8.01
N VAL A 12 4.55 -0.91 7.46
CA VAL A 12 4.87 -0.41 6.12
C VAL A 12 5.08 -1.60 5.19
N GLY A 13 4.31 -1.65 4.11
CA GLY A 13 4.57 -2.55 2.99
C GLY A 13 5.54 -1.90 2.02
N TRP A 14 6.70 -2.51 1.81
CA TRP A 14 7.67 -2.05 0.82
C TRP A 14 7.79 -3.10 -0.28
N ASP A 15 7.18 -2.80 -1.43
CA ASP A 15 7.22 -3.69 -2.60
C ASP A 15 8.63 -3.76 -3.19
N ALA A 16 9.03 -4.95 -3.66
CA ALA A 16 10.35 -5.24 -4.23
C ALA A 16 11.56 -4.86 -3.34
N ALA A 17 11.39 -4.83 -2.01
CA ALA A 17 12.44 -4.53 -1.04
C ALA A 17 13.39 -5.73 -0.82
N ASP A 18 14.19 -6.05 -1.84
CA ASP A 18 15.07 -7.21 -1.82
C ASP A 18 16.41 -6.93 -1.10
N TRP A 19 16.88 -7.91 -0.32
CA TRP A 19 18.16 -7.82 0.38
C TRP A 19 19.36 -7.74 -0.56
N GLU A 20 19.29 -8.32 -1.76
CA GLU A 20 20.33 -8.21 -2.79
C GLU A 20 20.52 -6.77 -3.28
N VAL A 21 19.47 -5.95 -3.21
CA VAL A 21 19.52 -4.51 -3.52
C VAL A 21 19.85 -3.69 -2.28
N ILE A 22 19.23 -4.01 -1.15
CA ILE A 22 19.37 -3.26 0.11
C ILE A 22 20.79 -3.38 0.68
N GLN A 23 21.40 -4.57 0.65
CA GLN A 23 22.69 -4.80 1.29
C GLN A 23 23.82 -3.94 0.67
N PRO A 24 24.00 -3.89 -0.67
CA PRO A 24 24.99 -2.98 -1.27
C PRO A 24 24.75 -1.51 -0.94
N LEU A 25 23.49 -1.08 -0.82
CA LEU A 25 23.13 0.29 -0.44
C LEU A 25 23.48 0.60 1.02
N LEU A 26 23.27 -0.36 1.93
CA LEU A 26 23.68 -0.26 3.32
C LEU A 26 25.20 -0.15 3.42
N ASP A 27 25.95 -0.99 2.70
CA ASP A 27 27.42 -1.04 2.73
C ASP A 27 28.05 0.28 2.26
N ARG A 28 27.42 0.95 1.29
CA ARG A 28 27.82 2.30 0.84
C ARG A 28 27.35 3.44 1.75
N GLY A 29 26.62 3.14 2.82
CA GLY A 29 26.08 4.14 3.74
C GLY A 29 24.91 4.96 3.19
N GLU A 30 24.24 4.49 2.13
CA GLU A 30 23.19 5.22 1.43
C GLU A 30 21.79 5.08 2.07
N LEU A 31 21.62 4.13 3.02
CA LEU A 31 20.37 3.90 3.74
C LEU A 31 20.53 4.06 5.27
N PRO A 32 20.94 5.24 5.79
CA PRO A 32 21.27 5.43 7.21
C PRO A 32 20.06 5.20 8.14
N THR A 33 18.85 5.57 7.70
CA THR A 33 17.64 5.34 8.48
C THR A 33 17.30 3.85 8.57
N LEU A 34 17.42 3.10 7.47
CA LEU A 34 17.17 1.66 7.46
C LEU A 34 18.21 0.91 8.29
N ARG A 35 19.50 1.28 8.16
CA ARG A 35 20.59 0.78 9.00
C ARG A 35 20.25 0.89 10.49
N ARG A 36 19.81 2.08 10.92
CA ARG A 36 19.40 2.30 12.31
C ARG A 36 18.22 1.42 12.74
N LEU A 37 17.24 1.18 11.86
CA LEU A 37 16.11 0.30 12.16
C LEU A 37 16.54 -1.16 12.31
N ILE A 38 17.48 -1.63 11.48
CA ILE A 38 18.05 -2.97 11.56
C ILE A 38 18.85 -3.15 12.86
N GLU A 39 19.76 -2.21 13.16
CA GLU A 39 20.65 -2.29 14.33
C GLU A 39 19.92 -2.20 15.68
N ASN A 40 18.78 -1.49 15.73
CA ASN A 40 17.98 -1.33 16.95
C ASN A 40 16.72 -2.23 16.96
N GLY A 41 16.63 -3.18 16.03
CA GLY A 41 15.45 -4.01 15.84
C GLY A 41 15.80 -5.45 15.53
N ALA A 42 14.90 -6.10 14.79
CA ALA A 42 15.11 -7.44 14.27
C ALA A 42 14.88 -7.43 12.75
N SER A 43 15.75 -8.10 12.02
CA SER A 43 15.69 -8.21 10.57
C SER A 43 16.15 -9.59 10.11
N GLY A 44 15.59 -10.04 9.01
CA GLY A 44 16.03 -11.26 8.34
C GLY A 44 15.21 -11.52 7.08
N PRO A 45 15.64 -12.49 6.25
CA PRO A 45 14.85 -12.94 5.12
C PRO A 45 13.56 -13.60 5.62
N LEU A 46 12.45 -13.37 4.90
CA LEU A 46 11.19 -14.06 5.10
C LEU A 46 10.89 -14.93 3.89
N ALA A 47 10.48 -16.17 4.12
CA ALA A 47 10.04 -17.05 3.05
C ALA A 47 8.75 -16.50 2.43
N SER A 48 8.74 -16.35 1.10
CA SER A 48 7.56 -15.95 0.35
C SER A 48 6.59 -17.11 0.13
N LEU A 49 5.38 -16.81 -0.34
CA LEU A 49 4.42 -17.81 -0.79
C LEU A 49 4.53 -18.03 -2.29
N GLU A 50 4.30 -19.27 -2.72
CA GLU A 50 4.20 -19.62 -4.13
C GLU A 50 2.73 -19.89 -4.54
N PRO A 51 2.26 -19.36 -5.68
CA PRO A 51 2.92 -18.39 -6.56
C PRO A 51 3.01 -16.97 -5.98
N MET A 52 4.08 -16.25 -6.33
CA MET A 52 4.36 -14.87 -5.90
C MET A 52 3.50 -13.81 -6.63
N LEU A 53 2.17 -13.91 -6.53
CA LEU A 53 1.27 -12.88 -7.05
C LEU A 53 1.00 -11.82 -5.97
N SER A 54 1.23 -10.55 -6.27
CA SER A 54 1.05 -9.44 -5.32
C SER A 54 -0.30 -9.47 -4.57
N PRO A 55 -1.46 -9.71 -5.23
CA PRO A 55 -2.75 -9.80 -4.52
C PRO A 55 -2.78 -10.88 -3.44
N MET A 56 -2.15 -12.03 -3.69
CA MET A 56 -2.05 -13.14 -2.75
C MET A 56 -1.13 -12.78 -1.57
N LEU A 57 0.05 -12.25 -1.86
CA LEU A 57 1.06 -11.90 -0.85
C LEU A 57 0.58 -10.77 0.07
N TRP A 58 0.11 -9.66 -0.50
CA TRP A 58 -0.37 -8.51 0.28
C TRP A 58 -1.58 -8.87 1.14
N THR A 59 -2.50 -9.69 0.63
CA THR A 59 -3.65 -10.16 1.43
C THR A 59 -3.21 -11.14 2.51
N SER A 60 -2.22 -11.99 2.25
CA SER A 60 -1.66 -12.90 3.24
C SER A 60 -1.01 -12.13 4.40
N ILE A 61 -0.25 -11.08 4.10
CA ILE A 61 0.31 -10.15 5.11
C ILE A 61 -0.82 -9.51 5.93
N ALA A 62 -1.84 -8.98 5.25
CA ALA A 62 -2.94 -8.29 5.91
C ALA A 62 -3.79 -9.19 6.81
N THR A 63 -3.90 -10.49 6.51
CA THR A 63 -4.82 -11.42 7.20
C THR A 63 -4.11 -12.44 8.10
N GLY A 64 -2.81 -12.66 7.90
CA GLY A 64 -2.08 -13.77 8.51
C GLY A 64 -2.58 -15.14 8.05
N LYS A 65 -3.11 -15.24 6.83
CA LYS A 65 -3.69 -16.46 6.25
C LYS A 65 -3.09 -16.74 4.87
N HIS A 66 -3.16 -18.00 4.44
CA HIS A 66 -2.82 -18.36 3.06
C HIS A 66 -3.96 -18.03 2.08
N PRO A 67 -3.67 -17.94 0.76
CA PRO A 67 -4.64 -17.65 -0.29
C PRO A 67 -5.92 -18.47 -0.25
N HIS A 68 -5.82 -19.79 -0.04
CA HIS A 68 -6.99 -20.66 0.07
C HIS A 68 -7.90 -20.35 1.27
N LYS A 69 -7.40 -19.66 2.30
CA LYS A 69 -8.19 -19.27 3.48
C LYS A 69 -8.79 -17.88 3.33
N HIS A 70 -8.04 -16.92 2.79
CA HIS A 70 -8.52 -15.53 2.64
C HIS A 70 -9.26 -15.27 1.32
N GLY A 71 -9.23 -16.18 0.35
CA GLY A 71 -10.04 -16.15 -0.87
C GLY A 71 -9.52 -15.26 -2.01
N ILE A 72 -8.36 -14.63 -1.85
CA ILE A 72 -7.74 -13.80 -2.91
C ILE A 72 -6.67 -14.63 -3.61
N HIS A 73 -6.95 -15.02 -4.85
CA HIS A 73 -6.12 -15.95 -5.62
C HIS A 73 -5.32 -15.30 -6.76
N GLY A 74 -5.51 -14.00 -6.99
CA GLY A 74 -4.86 -13.30 -8.08
C GLY A 74 -5.45 -11.91 -8.30
N PHE A 75 -5.10 -11.33 -9.44
CA PHE A 75 -5.52 -9.97 -9.82
C PHE A 75 -7.00 -9.90 -10.18
N THR A 76 -7.58 -11.02 -10.60
CA THR A 76 -8.95 -11.11 -11.07
C THR A 76 -9.65 -12.33 -10.51
N GLU A 77 -10.98 -12.29 -10.51
CA GLU A 77 -11.85 -13.38 -10.10
C GLU A 77 -13.11 -13.42 -10.98
N ALA A 78 -13.76 -14.58 -11.04
CA ALA A 78 -15.06 -14.69 -11.67
C ALA A 78 -16.09 -13.84 -10.91
N ARG A 79 -16.97 -13.19 -11.65
CA ARG A 79 -18.11 -12.48 -11.04
C ARG A 79 -19.06 -13.52 -10.42
N PRO A 80 -19.64 -13.26 -9.23
CA PRO A 80 -20.62 -14.14 -8.58
C PRO A 80 -21.88 -14.38 -9.41
N ASP A 81 -22.22 -13.47 -10.32
CA ASP A 81 -23.34 -13.61 -11.25
C ASP A 81 -23.01 -14.51 -12.45
N GLY A 82 -21.79 -15.04 -12.53
CA GLY A 82 -21.28 -15.85 -13.63
C GLY A 82 -21.00 -15.08 -14.92
N ARG A 83 -21.17 -13.75 -14.94
CA ARG A 83 -21.08 -12.92 -16.14
C ARG A 83 -19.71 -12.27 -16.27
N GLY A 84 -18.70 -13.11 -16.42
CA GLY A 84 -17.33 -12.71 -16.74
C GLY A 84 -16.43 -12.53 -15.52
N ILE A 85 -15.42 -11.68 -15.67
CA ILE A 85 -14.30 -11.53 -14.74
C ILE A 85 -14.30 -10.10 -14.18
N ARG A 86 -13.88 -9.93 -12.92
CA ARG A 86 -13.64 -8.63 -12.29
C ARG A 86 -12.29 -8.62 -11.58
N ALA A 87 -11.79 -7.43 -11.23
CA ALA A 87 -10.63 -7.31 -10.37
C ALA A 87 -10.93 -7.84 -8.96
N ALA A 88 -9.93 -8.41 -8.30
CA ALA A 88 -10.03 -8.77 -6.89
C ALA A 88 -10.26 -7.52 -6.02
N ALA A 89 -11.18 -7.63 -5.07
CA ALA A 89 -11.68 -6.52 -4.29
C ALA A 89 -11.66 -6.85 -2.79
N SER A 90 -11.88 -5.84 -1.94
CA SER A 90 -12.00 -6.04 -0.49
C SER A 90 -13.17 -6.98 -0.15
N THR A 91 -14.22 -6.94 -0.96
CA THR A 91 -15.42 -7.79 -0.84
C THR A 91 -15.19 -9.24 -1.30
N SER A 92 -14.09 -9.52 -2.00
CA SER A 92 -13.69 -10.87 -2.41
C SER A 92 -13.03 -11.65 -1.26
N ARG A 93 -12.53 -10.93 -0.25
CA ARG A 93 -11.81 -11.52 0.88
C ARG A 93 -12.78 -12.18 1.86
N THR A 94 -12.53 -13.43 2.21
CA THR A 94 -13.39 -14.24 3.11
C THR A 94 -12.98 -14.17 4.58
N THR A 95 -11.88 -13.47 4.88
CA THR A 95 -11.33 -13.31 6.24
C THR A 95 -11.09 -11.86 6.60
N LYS A 96 -11.13 -11.57 7.90
CA LYS A 96 -10.79 -10.25 8.44
C LYS A 96 -9.30 -9.95 8.24
N ALA A 97 -9.00 -8.77 7.71
CA ALA A 97 -7.66 -8.21 7.75
C ALA A 97 -7.38 -7.59 9.13
N ILE A 98 -6.11 -7.30 9.41
CA ILE A 98 -5.65 -6.76 10.70
C ILE A 98 -6.39 -5.47 11.07
N TRP A 99 -6.66 -4.59 10.10
CA TRP A 99 -7.43 -3.36 10.36
C TRP A 99 -8.89 -3.62 10.75
N ASN A 100 -9.52 -4.68 10.22
CA ASN A 100 -10.86 -5.07 10.65
C ASN A 100 -10.84 -5.54 12.12
N ILE A 101 -9.85 -6.36 12.48
CA ILE A 101 -9.72 -6.91 13.83
C ILE A 101 -9.45 -5.79 14.83
N LEU A 102 -8.51 -4.89 14.54
CA LEU A 102 -8.17 -3.76 15.41
C LEU A 102 -9.38 -2.83 15.58
N SER A 103 -10.06 -2.48 14.48
CA SER A 103 -11.28 -1.66 14.50
C SER A 103 -12.39 -2.28 15.36
N GLN A 104 -12.66 -3.58 15.20
CA GLN A 104 -13.68 -4.31 15.97
C GLN A 104 -13.34 -4.42 17.46
N ASN A 105 -12.05 -4.27 17.80
CA ASN A 105 -11.58 -4.19 19.19
C ASN A 105 -11.42 -2.73 19.67
N ASN A 106 -12.21 -1.81 19.10
CA ASN A 106 -12.27 -0.39 19.47
C ASN A 106 -10.96 0.39 19.30
N LEU A 107 -10.02 -0.11 18.50
CA LEU A 107 -8.78 0.61 18.20
C LEU A 107 -8.95 1.54 17.01
N ARG A 108 -8.36 2.73 17.14
CA ARG A 108 -8.25 3.64 16.00
C ARG A 108 -7.21 3.08 15.03
N THR A 109 -7.59 2.87 13.77
CA THR A 109 -6.73 2.26 12.77
C THR A 109 -6.88 2.96 11.42
N SER A 110 -5.75 3.16 10.73
CA SER A 110 -5.74 3.63 9.35
C SER A 110 -5.09 2.60 8.44
N ALA A 111 -5.70 2.35 7.28
CA ALA A 111 -5.17 1.46 6.24
C ALA A 111 -5.13 2.24 4.92
N VAL A 112 -3.98 2.25 4.25
CA VAL A 112 -3.76 3.07 3.04
C VAL A 112 -3.06 2.22 1.99
N GLY A 113 -3.62 2.15 0.79
CA GLY A 113 -2.95 1.59 -0.39
C GLY A 113 -2.73 0.08 -0.41
N TRP A 114 -3.28 -0.68 0.55
CA TRP A 114 -3.16 -2.14 0.57
C TRP A 114 -3.81 -2.78 -0.67
N TYR A 115 -3.19 -3.81 -1.25
CA TYR A 115 -3.75 -4.44 -2.45
C TYR A 115 -5.14 -5.05 -2.18
N ALA A 116 -6.02 -5.04 -3.19
CA ALA A 116 -7.41 -5.55 -3.11
C ALA A 116 -8.18 -4.95 -1.91
N SER A 117 -7.99 -3.65 -1.65
CA SER A 117 -8.67 -2.93 -0.57
C SER A 117 -9.80 -2.03 -1.06
N HIS A 118 -10.08 -2.01 -2.36
CA HIS A 118 -11.24 -1.33 -2.92
C HIS A 118 -12.47 -2.24 -2.94
N PRO A 119 -13.66 -1.79 -2.54
CA PRO A 119 -13.94 -0.48 -1.93
C PRO A 119 -13.37 -0.36 -0.51
N ALA A 120 -13.05 0.88 -0.12
CA ALA A 120 -12.55 1.22 1.21
C ALA A 120 -13.52 0.76 2.29
N GLU A 121 -12.98 0.08 3.31
CA GLU A 121 -13.77 -0.60 4.32
C GLU A 121 -14.16 0.35 5.47
N PRO A 122 -15.36 0.22 6.06
CA PRO A 122 -15.78 1.02 7.19
C PRO A 122 -15.06 0.57 8.47
N ILE A 123 -13.98 1.26 8.81
CA ILE A 123 -13.18 1.01 10.02
C ILE A 123 -13.21 2.20 10.97
N ARG A 124 -12.88 1.98 12.24
CA ARG A 124 -12.70 3.04 13.24
C ARG A 124 -11.42 3.83 12.95
N GLY A 125 -11.46 4.73 11.98
CA GLY A 125 -10.33 5.51 11.51
C GLY A 125 -10.46 5.78 10.02
N VAL A 126 -9.39 5.59 9.25
CA VAL A 126 -9.37 5.97 7.82
C VAL A 126 -8.94 4.79 6.95
N CYS A 127 -9.75 4.44 5.96
CA CYS A 127 -9.37 3.48 4.93
C CYS A 127 -9.24 4.21 3.59
N VAL A 128 -8.07 4.12 2.96
CA VAL A 128 -7.80 4.62 1.61
C VAL A 128 -7.42 3.42 0.75
N SER A 129 -8.28 3.08 -0.21
CA SER A 129 -8.10 1.89 -1.04
C SER A 129 -6.92 2.01 -2.02
N ASN A 130 -6.48 0.88 -2.57
CA ASN A 130 -5.46 0.84 -3.63
C ASN A 130 -5.85 1.57 -4.92
N HIS A 131 -7.12 1.91 -5.12
CA HIS A 131 -7.54 2.71 -6.28
C HIS A 131 -7.15 4.20 -6.16
N TYR A 132 -6.71 4.66 -4.99
CA TYR A 132 -6.38 6.06 -4.75
C TYR A 132 -5.28 6.62 -5.65
N THR A 133 -4.28 5.79 -5.98
CA THR A 133 -3.12 6.18 -6.80
C THR A 133 -3.28 5.84 -8.28
N VAL A 134 -4.43 5.32 -8.71
CA VAL A 134 -4.67 4.93 -10.11
C VAL A 134 -5.06 6.17 -10.92
N ALA A 135 -4.09 6.81 -11.55
CA ALA A 135 -4.30 7.93 -12.46
C ALA A 135 -4.79 7.44 -13.84
N PRO A 136 -5.74 8.14 -14.49
CA PRO A 136 -6.06 7.91 -15.89
C PRO A 136 -4.90 8.40 -16.78
N GLN A 137 -5.04 8.20 -18.09
CA GLN A 137 -4.09 8.74 -19.05
C GLN A 137 -3.95 10.28 -18.93
N PRO A 138 -2.78 10.84 -19.27
CA PRO A 138 -2.58 12.28 -19.32
C PRO A 138 -3.69 12.99 -20.11
N GLY A 139 -4.11 14.16 -19.63
CA GLY A 139 -5.19 14.96 -20.25
C GLY A 139 -6.62 14.54 -19.87
N VAL A 140 -6.84 13.36 -19.29
CA VAL A 140 -8.17 12.96 -18.78
C VAL A 140 -8.33 13.44 -17.34
N PRO A 141 -9.41 14.16 -16.95
CA PRO A 141 -9.63 14.58 -15.57
C PRO A 141 -9.52 13.40 -14.59
N TRP A 142 -8.70 13.55 -13.55
CA TRP A 142 -8.50 12.49 -12.56
C TRP A 142 -9.59 12.54 -11.50
N GLN A 143 -10.76 12.00 -11.83
CA GLN A 143 -11.83 11.86 -10.85
C GLN A 143 -11.54 10.67 -9.92
N MET A 144 -11.64 10.87 -8.61
CA MET A 144 -11.49 9.77 -7.65
C MET A 144 -12.77 8.92 -7.66
N ALA A 145 -12.64 7.61 -7.83
CA ALA A 145 -13.78 6.71 -7.83
C ALA A 145 -14.49 6.69 -6.46
N THR A 146 -15.82 6.57 -6.45
CA THR A 146 -16.60 6.38 -5.23
C THR A 146 -16.13 5.16 -4.46
N GLY A 147 -16.11 5.23 -3.13
CA GLY A 147 -15.62 4.14 -2.28
C GLY A 147 -14.09 4.01 -2.27
N THR A 148 -13.34 5.00 -2.78
CA THR A 148 -11.87 5.02 -2.66
C THR A 148 -11.43 5.35 -1.23
N VAL A 149 -12.22 6.13 -0.50
CA VAL A 149 -11.90 6.66 0.84
C VAL A 149 -13.07 6.38 1.79
N PHE A 150 -12.74 5.95 3.00
CA PHE A 150 -13.63 5.95 4.16
C PHE A 150 -12.93 6.67 5.34
N PRO A 151 -13.61 7.54 6.08
CA PRO A 151 -14.99 7.97 5.86
C PRO A 151 -15.09 8.98 4.70
N GLU A 152 -16.27 9.10 4.08
CA GLU A 152 -16.45 9.78 2.79
C GLU A 152 -16.14 11.28 2.86
N GLU A 153 -16.31 11.92 4.01
CA GLU A 153 -15.99 13.33 4.23
C GLU A 153 -14.52 13.69 3.96
N LEU A 154 -13.60 12.72 4.03
CA LEU A 154 -12.19 12.94 3.69
C LEU A 154 -11.92 12.90 2.20
N SER A 155 -12.90 12.51 1.37
CA SER A 155 -12.69 12.29 -0.06
C SER A 155 -12.24 13.56 -0.78
N ALA A 156 -12.86 14.71 -0.51
CA ALA A 156 -12.49 15.98 -1.15
C ALA A 156 -11.08 16.43 -0.75
N THR A 157 -10.74 16.32 0.54
CA THR A 157 -9.40 16.65 1.04
C THR A 157 -8.34 15.77 0.42
N LEU A 158 -8.53 14.45 0.43
CA LEU A 158 -7.55 13.51 -0.14
C LEU A 158 -7.49 13.62 -1.67
N ALA A 159 -8.61 13.86 -2.35
CA ALA A 159 -8.60 14.06 -3.80
C ALA A 159 -7.68 15.21 -4.22
N GLY A 160 -7.60 16.29 -3.42
CA GLY A 160 -6.71 17.44 -3.64
C GLY A 160 -5.24 17.20 -3.29
N LEU A 161 -4.88 16.07 -2.68
CA LEU A 161 -3.50 15.68 -2.38
C LEU A 161 -2.92 14.71 -3.41
N ARG A 162 -3.68 14.33 -4.43
CA ARG A 162 -3.20 13.44 -5.49
C ARG A 162 -2.37 14.23 -6.50
N LEU A 163 -1.17 13.73 -6.77
CA LEU A 163 -0.27 14.25 -7.78
C LEU A 163 -0.08 13.20 -8.86
N ARG A 164 -0.15 13.62 -10.10
CA ARG A 164 0.26 12.81 -11.24
C ARG A 164 1.78 12.79 -11.35
N PRO A 165 2.37 11.76 -11.99
CA PRO A 165 3.81 11.74 -12.24
C PRO A 165 4.34 13.01 -12.90
N GLU A 166 3.60 13.59 -13.86
CA GLU A 166 3.96 14.83 -14.56
C GLU A 166 3.87 16.10 -13.70
N GLU A 167 3.13 16.05 -12.58
CA GLU A 167 2.99 17.17 -11.65
C GLU A 167 4.11 17.17 -10.58
N VAL A 168 4.84 16.06 -10.43
CA VAL A 168 5.93 15.96 -9.45
C VAL A 168 7.14 16.74 -9.93
N ARG A 169 7.43 17.84 -9.24
CA ARG A 169 8.54 18.74 -9.57
C ARG A 169 9.86 18.18 -9.07
N LEU A 170 10.96 18.58 -9.71
CA LEU A 170 12.31 18.17 -9.30
C LEU A 170 12.59 18.53 -7.83
N GLN A 171 12.14 19.69 -7.35
CA GLN A 171 12.33 20.09 -5.95
C GLN A 171 11.60 19.16 -4.97
N GLU A 172 10.45 18.62 -5.36
CA GLU A 172 9.69 17.65 -4.56
C GLU A 172 10.39 16.30 -4.56
N LEU A 173 10.91 15.84 -5.71
CA LEU A 173 11.72 14.63 -5.80
C LEU A 173 13.00 14.74 -4.99
N GLN A 174 13.66 15.90 -4.97
CA GLN A 174 14.90 16.12 -4.22
C GLN A 174 14.74 15.92 -2.71
N ALA A 175 13.54 16.11 -2.17
CA ALA A 175 13.25 15.82 -0.76
C ALA A 175 13.34 14.31 -0.44
N PHE A 176 13.16 13.44 -1.43
CA PHE A 176 13.17 11.98 -1.28
C PHE A 176 14.38 11.31 -1.94
N ILE A 177 14.91 11.92 -3.01
CA ILE A 177 16.02 11.45 -3.83
C ILE A 177 17.02 12.61 -3.92
N PRO A 178 17.97 12.74 -2.97
CA PRO A 178 18.86 13.90 -2.88
C PRO A 178 19.64 14.19 -4.17
N ASN A 179 19.96 13.15 -4.94
CA ASN A 179 20.68 13.24 -6.22
C ASN A 179 19.77 13.33 -7.46
N ALA A 180 18.45 13.56 -7.29
CA ALA A 180 17.49 13.58 -8.41
C ALA A 180 17.91 14.53 -9.54
N ALA A 181 18.45 15.70 -9.19
CA ALA A 181 18.90 16.69 -10.17
C ALA A 181 20.07 16.22 -11.05
N ARG A 182 20.90 15.30 -10.54
CA ARG A 182 21.99 14.68 -11.31
C ARG A 182 21.50 13.53 -12.18
N MET A 183 20.47 12.81 -11.72
CA MET A 183 19.91 11.62 -12.39
C MET A 183 18.92 11.97 -13.50
N ILE A 184 18.22 13.11 -13.36
CA ILE A 184 17.21 13.58 -14.32
C ILE A 184 17.69 14.94 -14.89
N PRO A 185 18.78 14.98 -15.67
CA PRO A 185 19.25 16.22 -16.26
C PRO A 185 18.26 16.68 -17.34
N ASN A 186 17.58 17.80 -17.10
CA ASN A 186 16.91 18.61 -18.13
C ASN A 186 15.88 17.90 -19.05
N ARG A 187 15.09 16.96 -18.53
CA ARG A 187 13.83 16.60 -19.17
C ARG A 187 12.68 16.99 -18.28
N THR A 188 11.82 17.88 -18.78
CA THR A 188 10.42 17.96 -18.38
C THR A 188 9.93 16.53 -18.21
N ILE A 189 9.40 16.16 -17.05
CA ILE A 189 8.72 14.89 -16.84
C ILE A 189 7.38 15.02 -17.56
N GLY A 190 7.45 14.95 -18.89
CA GLY A 190 6.37 15.19 -19.82
C GLY A 190 6.71 14.45 -21.09
N CYS A 191 6.27 13.20 -21.15
CA CYS A 191 5.97 12.49 -22.38
C CYS A 191 4.49 12.12 -22.34
#